data_AF-R8YMU5-F1
#
_entry.id   AF-R8YMU5-F1
#
_cell.length_a   1.000
_cell.length_b   1.000
_cell.length_c   1.000
_cell.angle_alpha   90.00
_cell.angle_beta   90.00
_cell.angle_gamma   90.00
#
_symmetry.space_group_name_H-M   'P 1'
#
loop_
_entity.id
_entity.type
_entity.pdbx_description
1 polymer ?
#
loop_
_entity_poly.entity_id
_entity_poly.type
_entity_poly.pdbx_seq_one_letter_code
_entity_poly.pdbx_strand_id
1 'polypeptide(L)'
;MADKAIIDIAKILVAHHFILNKEKSFDIEKILLPLIEGWSEFGDNGPTITVVSDLKGISFKSASLNSTVENFVTWSEVPNGSDLKAVLEFIESILREYFYKDEV
;
A
#
# COMPACT_ATOMS: atom_id res chain seq x y z
N MET A 1 12.59 -3.75 -12.70
CA MET A 1 11.70 -4.69 -13.46
C MET A 1 10.74 -5.39 -12.51
N ALA A 2 11.19 -5.79 -11.31
CA ALA A 2 10.33 -6.23 -10.21
C ALA A 2 9.36 -5.12 -9.75
N ASP A 3 9.77 -3.86 -9.85
CA ASP A 3 9.02 -2.71 -9.35
C ASP A 3 7.60 -2.69 -9.92
N LYS A 4 7.44 -2.76 -11.26
CA LYS A 4 6.11 -2.77 -11.90
C LYS A 4 5.22 -3.93 -11.42
N ALA A 5 5.81 -5.05 -11.01
CA ALA A 5 5.06 -6.21 -10.55
C ALA A 5 4.33 -5.94 -9.23
N ILE A 6 4.87 -5.14 -8.29
CA ILE A 6 4.16 -4.84 -7.03
C ILE A 6 2.89 -4.03 -7.27
N ILE A 7 2.95 -3.08 -8.21
CA ILE A 7 1.79 -2.27 -8.60
C ILE A 7 0.75 -3.14 -9.29
N ASP A 8 1.17 -4.05 -10.17
CA ASP A 8 0.24 -4.95 -10.85
C ASP A 8 -0.40 -5.97 -9.89
N ILE A 9 0.35 -6.48 -8.91
CA ILE A 9 -0.20 -7.30 -7.81
C ILE A 9 -1.17 -6.48 -6.96
N ALA A 10 -0.85 -5.21 -6.67
CA ALA A 10 -1.72 -4.33 -5.91
C ALA A 10 -3.05 -4.10 -6.64
N LYS A 11 -3.00 -3.88 -7.96
CA LYS A 11 -4.20 -3.77 -8.80
C LYS A 11 -5.08 -5.02 -8.71
N ILE A 12 -4.46 -6.21 -8.77
CA ILE A 12 -5.18 -7.48 -8.66
C ILE A 12 -5.82 -7.64 -7.27
N LEU A 13 -5.08 -7.34 -6.20
CA LEU A 13 -5.59 -7.46 -4.83
C LEU A 13 -6.72 -6.48 -4.54
N VAL A 14 -6.59 -5.23 -4.99
CA VAL A 14 -7.65 -4.22 -4.89
C VAL A 14 -8.89 -4.66 -5.66
N ALA A 15 -8.73 -5.09 -6.92
CA ALA A 15 -9.85 -5.56 -7.72
C ALA A 15 -10.53 -6.78 -7.08
N HIS A 16 -9.75 -7.73 -6.56
CA HIS A 16 -10.26 -8.92 -5.88
C HIS A 16 -11.00 -8.55 -4.59
N HIS A 17 -10.44 -7.65 -3.78
CA HIS A 17 -11.08 -7.14 -2.57
C HIS A 17 -12.40 -6.41 -2.89
N PHE A 18 -12.41 -5.60 -3.95
CA PHE A 18 -13.60 -4.88 -4.41
C PHE A 18 -14.71 -5.82 -4.91
N ILE A 19 -14.34 -6.86 -5.68
CA ILE A 19 -15.27 -7.86 -6.21
C ILE A 19 -15.87 -8.72 -5.08
N LEU A 20 -15.07 -9.08 -4.08
CA LEU A 20 -15.51 -9.91 -2.95
C LEU A 20 -16.32 -9.14 -1.91
N ASN A 21 -15.90 -7.92 -1.56
CA ASN A 21 -16.50 -7.16 -0.46
C ASN A 21 -17.64 -6.24 -0.86
N LYS A 22 -18.07 -6.27 -2.14
CA LYS A 22 -19.22 -5.55 -2.73
C LYS A 22 -19.81 -4.48 -1.78
N GLU A 23 -19.21 -3.30 -1.85
CA GLU A 23 -19.71 -2.02 -1.32
C GLU A 23 -19.74 -1.80 0.21
N LYS A 24 -19.17 -2.66 1.07
CA LYS A 24 -19.40 -2.48 2.53
C LYS A 24 -18.33 -1.76 3.34
N SER A 25 -17.06 -1.82 2.94
CA SER A 25 -15.97 -1.08 3.60
C SER A 25 -14.64 -1.45 2.96
N PHE A 26 -13.87 -0.46 2.52
CA PHE A 26 -12.49 -0.67 2.10
C PHE A 26 -11.58 -0.82 3.31
N ASP A 27 -11.01 -2.01 3.46
CA ASP A 27 -10.04 -2.29 4.51
C ASP A 27 -8.65 -2.28 3.88
N ILE A 28 -7.99 -1.13 3.98
CA ILE A 28 -6.72 -0.91 3.31
C ILE A 28 -5.60 -1.79 3.86
N GLU A 29 -5.64 -2.14 5.14
CA GLU A 29 -4.66 -3.01 5.78
C GLU A 29 -4.69 -4.41 5.17
N LYS A 30 -5.89 -4.93 4.87
CA LYS A 30 -6.06 -6.22 4.21
C LYS A 30 -5.50 -6.29 2.80
N ILE A 31 -5.13 -5.16 2.21
CA ILE A 31 -4.52 -5.09 0.87
C ILE A 31 -3.03 -4.78 0.99
N LEU A 32 -2.65 -3.81 1.81
CA LEU A 32 -1.25 -3.41 1.97
C LEU A 32 -0.42 -4.44 2.73
N LEU A 33 -0.94 -5.11 3.76
CA LEU A 33 -0.18 -6.12 4.50
C LEU A 33 0.24 -7.29 3.60
N PRO A 34 -0.66 -7.95 2.83
CA PRO A 34 -0.26 -9.01 1.92
C PRO A 34 0.69 -8.55 0.80
N LEU A 35 0.59 -7.28 0.38
CA LEU A 35 1.50 -6.71 -0.62
C LEU A 35 2.93 -6.59 -0.07
N ILE A 36 3.06 -6.07 1.15
CA ILE A 36 4.35 -5.87 1.82
C ILE A 36 4.96 -7.23 2.19
N GLU A 37 4.16 -8.15 2.74
CA GLU A 37 4.59 -9.51 3.06
C GLU A 37 5.02 -10.28 1.81
N GLY A 38 4.17 -10.29 0.77
CA GLY A 38 4.47 -10.95 -0.49
C GLY A 38 5.75 -10.41 -1.13
N TRP A 39 5.96 -9.10 -1.11
CA TRP A 39 7.20 -8.49 -1.62
C TRP A 39 8.44 -8.99 -0.88
N SER A 40 8.38 -9.11 0.45
CA SER A 40 9.47 -9.69 1.24
C SER A 40 9.74 -11.16 0.90
N GLU A 41 8.70 -11.93 0.52
CA GLU A 41 8.83 -13.34 0.14
C GLU A 41 9.38 -13.55 -1.28
N PHE A 42 9.21 -12.60 -2.19
CA PHE A 42 9.74 -12.67 -3.56
C PHE A 42 11.26 -12.44 -3.67
N GLY A 43 11.96 -12.30 -2.54
CA GLY A 43 13.42 -12.31 -2.48
C GLY A 43 14.09 -11.01 -2.89
N ASP A 44 13.32 -9.94 -3.06
CA ASP A 44 13.85 -8.59 -3.25
C ASP A 44 14.09 -7.93 -1.87
N ASN A 45 15.22 -7.24 -1.68
CA ASN A 45 15.55 -6.51 -0.45
C ASN A 45 14.75 -5.19 -0.37
N GLY A 46 13.44 -5.28 -0.59
CA GLY A 46 12.55 -4.14 -0.46
C GLY A 46 12.59 -3.57 0.97
N PRO A 47 12.28 -2.27 1.12
CA PRO A 47 12.21 -1.66 2.43
C PRO A 47 11.23 -2.41 3.34
N THR A 48 11.61 -2.65 4.59
CA THR A 48 10.68 -3.14 5.60
C THR A 48 9.71 -2.03 5.96
N ILE A 49 8.45 -2.16 5.52
CA ILE A 49 7.37 -1.21 5.82
C ILE A 49 6.58 -1.72 7.02
N THR A 50 6.56 -0.93 8.09
CA THR A 50 5.68 -1.11 9.24
C THR A 50 4.42 -0.28 9.03
N VAL A 51 3.26 -0.91 9.19
CA VAL A 51 1.95 -0.25 9.13
C VAL A 51 1.41 -0.14 10.55
N VAL A 52 1.03 1.07 10.96
CA VAL A 52 0.39 1.33 12.27
C VAL A 52 -0.87 2.13 12.04
N SER A 53 -2.02 1.57 12.37
CA SER A 53 -3.30 2.28 12.33
C SER A 53 -3.77 2.67 13.72
N ASP A 54 -4.42 3.82 13.81
CA ASP A 54 -5.07 4.31 15.02
C ASP A 54 -6.43 4.95 14.70
N LEU A 55 -7.07 5.55 15.71
CA LEU A 55 -8.37 6.21 15.54
C LEU A 55 -8.32 7.47 14.64
N LYS A 56 -7.14 8.03 14.37
CA LYS A 56 -6.92 9.24 13.58
C LYS A 56 -6.57 8.93 12.12
N GLY A 57 -5.94 7.79 11.86
CA GLY A 57 -5.54 7.40 10.51
C GLY A 57 -4.65 6.17 10.47
N ILE A 58 -3.82 6.13 9.44
CA ILE A 58 -2.86 5.07 9.18
C ILE A 58 -1.49 5.68 8.90
N SER A 59 -0.48 5.22 9.64
CA SER A 59 0.92 5.55 9.45
C SER A 59 1.63 4.41 8.75
N PHE A 60 2.39 4.75 7.73
CA PHE A 60 3.33 3.86 7.06
C PHE A 60 4.73 4.31 7.43
N LYS A 61 5.57 3.37 7.86
CA LYS A 61 6.95 3.65 8.24
C LYS A 61 7.89 2.65 7.59
N SER A 62 8.76 3.14 6.74
CA SER A 62 9.84 2.34 6.15
C SER A 62 11.16 2.74 6.77
N ALA A 63 11.91 1.75 7.24
CA ALA A 63 13.27 1.93 7.72
C ALA A 63 14.24 1.20 6.77
N SER A 64 14.98 1.99 5.98
CA SER A 64 16.13 1.50 5.21
C SER A 64 17.42 1.99 5.87
N LEU A 65 18.55 1.32 5.55
CA LEU A 65 19.88 1.62 6.11
C LEU A 65 20.28 3.10 6.04
N ASN A 66 19.76 3.86 5.07
CA ASN A 66 20.12 5.26 4.81
C ASN A 66 18.98 6.29 4.98
N SER A 67 17.73 5.86 5.20
CA SER A 67 16.63 6.81 5.39
C SER A 67 15.41 6.18 6.07
N THR A 68 14.70 6.98 6.85
CA THR A 68 13.38 6.65 7.37
C THR A 68 12.34 7.45 6.60
N VAL A 69 11.37 6.76 6.02
CA VAL A 69 10.19 7.39 5.40
C VAL A 69 9.02 7.11 6.31
N GLU A 70 8.35 8.17 6.78
CA GLU A 70 7.15 8.07 7.59
C GLU A 70 6.08 8.93 6.92
N ASN A 71 4.97 8.30 6.57
CA ASN A 71 3.85 8.98 5.96
C ASN A 71 2.58 8.65 6.75
N PHE A 72 1.88 9.68 7.19
CA PHE A 72 0.65 9.56 7.94
C PHE A 72 -0.51 10.04 7.07
N VAL A 73 -1.49 9.17 6.89
CA VAL A 73 -2.70 9.47 6.14
C VAL A 73 -3.88 9.44 7.09
N THR A 74 -4.67 10.51 7.12
CA THR A 74 -5.90 10.54 7.92
C THR A 74 -6.99 9.67 7.30
N TRP A 75 -7.90 9.11 8.10
CA TRP A 75 -9.03 8.33 7.56
C TRP A 75 -9.93 9.13 6.60
N SER A 76 -9.88 10.47 6.66
CA SER A 76 -10.58 11.36 5.71
C SER A 76 -9.98 11.35 4.31
N GLU A 77 -8.70 11.01 4.19
CA GLU A 77 -7.96 10.92 2.92
C GLU A 77 -7.95 9.49 2.37
N VAL A 78 -8.21 8.48 3.21
CA VAL A 78 -8.34 7.09 2.78
C VAL A 78 -9.65 6.93 1.99
N PRO A 79 -9.60 6.49 0.73
CA PRO A 79 -10.81 6.29 -0.07
C PRO A 79 -11.69 5.21 0.56
N ASN A 80 -12.99 5.50 0.65
CA ASN A 80 -14.00 4.64 1.30
C ASN A 80 -14.31 3.32 0.55
N GLY A 81 -13.70 3.09 -0.62
CA GLY A 81 -13.94 1.90 -1.44
C GLY A 81 -15.11 2.01 -2.41
N SER A 82 -15.76 3.16 -2.53
CA SER A 82 -16.82 3.37 -3.52
C SER A 82 -16.26 3.62 -4.92
N ASP A 83 -15.06 4.20 -4.99
CA ASP A 83 -14.35 4.47 -6.23
C ASP A 83 -13.08 3.61 -6.32
N LEU A 84 -13.14 2.58 -7.16
CA LEU A 84 -12.02 1.68 -7.43
C LEU A 84 -10.79 2.45 -7.94
N LYS A 85 -10.98 3.48 -8.76
CA LYS A 85 -9.88 4.25 -9.34
C LYS A 85 -9.16 5.03 -8.25
N ALA A 86 -9.90 5.73 -7.39
CA ALA A 86 -9.33 6.47 -6.26
C ALA A 86 -8.56 5.55 -5.30
N VAL A 87 -9.08 4.35 -5.04
CA VAL A 87 -8.40 3.33 -4.22
C VAL A 87 -7.07 2.90 -4.84
N LEU A 88 -7.06 2.63 -6.15
CA LEU A 88 -5.85 2.23 -6.87
C LEU A 88 -4.80 3.33 -6.88
N GLU A 89 -5.20 4.56 -7.19
CA GLU A 89 -4.31 5.73 -7.20
C GLU A 89 -3.70 5.97 -5.80
N PHE A 90 -4.51 5.77 -4.74
CA PHE A 90 -4.05 5.89 -3.36
C PHE A 90 -2.98 4.85 -3.00
N ILE A 91 -3.24 3.57 -3.28
CA ILE A 91 -2.26 2.49 -3.01
C ILE A 91 -1.00 2.66 -3.87
N GLU A 92 -1.16 3.03 -5.14
CA GLU A 92 -0.02 3.26 -6.02
C GLU A 92 0.86 4.42 -5.50
N SER A 93 0.26 5.49 -4.98
CA SER A 93 0.99 6.60 -4.37
C SER A 93 1.84 6.14 -3.19
N ILE A 94 1.27 5.34 -2.29
CA ILE A 94 2.01 4.75 -1.15
C ILE A 94 3.16 3.89 -1.67
N LEU A 95 2.88 2.94 -2.55
CA LEU A 95 3.90 2.01 -3.05
C LEU A 95 5.04 2.74 -3.77
N ARG A 96 4.74 3.80 -4.54
CA ARG A 96 5.76 4.63 -5.19
C ARG A 96 6.67 5.31 -4.18
N GLU A 97 6.11 5.88 -3.13
CA GLU A 97 6.91 6.60 -2.12
C GLU A 97 7.88 5.69 -1.37
N TYR A 98 7.48 4.43 -1.16
CA TYR A 98 8.28 3.47 -0.40
C TYR A 98 9.20 2.61 -1.26
N PHE A 99 8.76 2.13 -2.43
CA PHE A 99 9.52 1.18 -3.24
C PHE A 99 10.26 1.83 -4.43
N TYR A 100 9.90 3.04 -4.84
CA TYR A 100 10.42 3.68 -6.07
C TYR A 100 11.25 4.94 -5.84
N LYS A 101 11.73 5.16 -4.61
CA LYS A 101 12.44 6.39 -4.23
C LYS A 101 13.78 6.60 -4.95
N ASP A 102 14.27 5.60 -5.68
CA ASP A 102 15.54 5.62 -6.46
C ASP A 102 15.38 5.95 -7.96
N GLU A 103 14.17 6.26 -8.49
CA GLU A 103 13.99 6.69 -9.89
C GLU A 103 14.12 8.22 -10.10
N VAL A 104 15.13 8.89 -9.52
CA VAL A 104 15.44 10.31 -9.82
C VAL A 104 16.91 10.53 -10.15
#